data_AF-A0A178DIJ8-F1
#
_entry.id   AF-A0A178DIJ8-F1
#
_cell.length_a   1.000
_cell.length_b   1.000
_cell.length_c   1.000
_cell.angle_alpha   90.00
_cell.angle_beta   90.00
_cell.angle_gamma   90.00
#
_symmetry.space_group_name_H-M   'P 1'
#
loop_
_entity.id
_entity.type
_entity.pdbx_description
1 polymer ?
#
loop_
_entity_poly.entity_id
_entity_poly.type
_entity_poly.pdbx_seq_one_letter_code
_entity_poly.pdbx_strand_id
1 'polypeptide(L)'
;MQSPSRHQTGKSLACQFNQMVIRKLQKALQADPEVDLLSQIPSSYSTRLADRKSKNDHKIGPISTRQEVDSSQRPDDVRHFLQGNESATVLFPLSESVRSLIASDDDESSLAHSARRLVEQSKIIWKPKFGTHKIVLKFSPSIALKIILNMDDFTEYTALQYLEEHKPNIPSPRPLGLIRLGKCFLIFMTFVPVQAQLNDIFVDLRSLTRPDETPLGGVAGEGCQDLRRHVRRTRDPIWTTEEFDNWQFSNPHFGSPIYIETLRRLSPPLSRKHVFSHNDLRPENIIVKLEEGQCFVAGIIDWQYSGFYPEYYESTKVMNGLSTNEDSDWYLFIPEVISPLQNAQKWLLDALWWKHVE
;
A
#
# COMPACT_ATOMS: atom_id res chain seq x y z
N MET A 1 20.83 -37.94 -19.46
CA MET A 1 19.45 -38.10 -18.97
C MET A 1 19.04 -36.80 -18.30
N GLN A 2 18.34 -35.94 -19.03
CA GLN A 2 17.90 -34.62 -18.56
C GLN A 2 16.51 -34.74 -17.92
N SER A 3 16.39 -34.19 -16.71
CA SER A 3 15.14 -34.07 -15.95
C SER A 3 14.25 -32.97 -16.56
N PRO A 4 12.92 -33.13 -16.62
CA PRO A 4 12.05 -32.12 -17.23
C PRO A 4 11.89 -30.91 -16.30
N SER A 5 12.12 -29.74 -16.87
CA SER A 5 11.90 -28.42 -16.28
C SER A 5 10.40 -28.20 -16.00
N ARG A 6 10.06 -27.88 -14.76
CA ARG A 6 8.73 -27.35 -14.41
C ARG A 6 8.61 -25.91 -14.91
N HIS A 7 8.00 -25.72 -16.08
CA HIS A 7 7.47 -24.41 -16.47
C HIS A 7 6.27 -24.07 -15.58
N GLN A 8 6.42 -23.08 -14.70
CA GLN A 8 5.28 -22.40 -14.07
C GLN A 8 4.54 -21.61 -15.15
N THR A 9 3.47 -22.19 -15.69
CA THR A 9 2.53 -21.48 -16.54
C THR A 9 1.65 -20.57 -15.68
N GLY A 10 1.70 -19.26 -15.92
CA GLY A 10 0.79 -18.31 -15.30
C GLY A 10 -0.66 -18.69 -15.57
N LYS A 11 -1.49 -18.81 -14.53
CA LYS A 11 -2.91 -19.18 -14.65
C LYS A 11 -3.64 -18.18 -15.55
N SER A 12 -4.47 -18.66 -16.49
CA SER A 12 -5.23 -17.79 -17.42
C SER A 12 -6.21 -16.86 -16.68
N LEU A 13 -6.58 -15.73 -17.32
CA LEU A 13 -7.57 -14.79 -16.75
C LEU A 13 -8.92 -15.46 -16.47
N ALA A 14 -9.33 -16.41 -17.31
CA ALA A 14 -10.52 -17.23 -17.08
C ALA A 14 -10.36 -18.14 -15.84
N CYS A 15 -9.20 -18.77 -15.67
CA CYS A 15 -8.90 -19.59 -14.49
C CYS A 15 -8.92 -18.76 -13.20
N GLN A 16 -8.33 -17.56 -13.23
CA GLN A 16 -8.32 -16.66 -12.08
C GLN A 16 -9.73 -16.15 -11.74
N PHE A 17 -10.55 -15.84 -12.74
CA PHE A 17 -11.94 -15.44 -12.54
C PHE A 17 -12.77 -16.56 -11.90
N ASN A 18 -12.61 -17.81 -12.36
CA ASN A 18 -13.27 -18.97 -11.74
C ASN A 18 -12.82 -19.16 -10.28
N GLN A 19 -11.53 -19.00 -9.97
CA GLN A 19 -11.03 -19.09 -8.59
C GLN A 19 -11.63 -18.02 -7.68
N MET A 20 -11.82 -16.80 -8.19
CA MET A 20 -12.48 -15.73 -7.44
C MET A 20 -13.93 -16.09 -7.11
N VAL A 21 -14.68 -16.61 -8.09
CA VAL A 21 -16.08 -17.02 -7.88
C VAL A 21 -16.16 -18.16 -6.87
N ILE A 22 -15.28 -19.16 -6.96
CA ILE A 22 -15.20 -20.26 -5.99
C ILE A 22 -14.95 -19.74 -4.57
N ARG A 23 -14.02 -18.80 -4.36
CA ARG A 23 -13.79 -18.22 -3.03
C ARG A 23 -15.02 -17.52 -2.46
N LYS A 24 -15.80 -16.85 -3.31
CA LYS A 24 -17.07 -16.22 -2.88
C LYS A 24 -18.10 -17.27 -2.47
N LEU A 25 -18.25 -18.32 -3.27
CA LEU A 25 -19.16 -19.43 -2.95
C LEU A 25 -18.75 -20.14 -1.65
N GLN A 26 -17.45 -20.34 -1.43
CA GLN A 26 -16.93 -20.92 -0.18
C GLN A 26 -17.25 -20.04 1.03
N LYS A 27 -17.09 -18.72 0.92
CA LYS A 27 -17.47 -17.78 2.00
C LYS A 27 -18.97 -17.79 2.26
N ALA A 28 -19.80 -17.84 1.21
CA ALA A 28 -21.25 -17.91 1.35
C ALA A 28 -21.67 -19.21 2.07
N LEU A 29 -21.11 -20.36 1.66
CA LEU A 29 -21.39 -21.67 2.28
C LEU A 29 -20.92 -21.75 3.74
N GLN A 30 -19.83 -21.07 4.09
CA GLN A 30 -19.36 -20.97 5.49
C GLN A 30 -20.28 -20.13 6.36
N ALA A 31 -20.91 -19.10 5.80
CA ALA A 31 -21.83 -18.22 6.52
C ALA A 31 -23.22 -18.86 6.65
N ASP A 32 -23.67 -19.53 5.60
CA ASP A 32 -24.95 -20.24 5.54
C ASP A 32 -24.77 -21.57 4.78
N PRO A 33 -24.75 -22.71 5.49
CA PRO A 33 -24.60 -24.02 4.87
C PRO A 33 -25.74 -24.42 3.92
N GLU A 34 -26.90 -23.77 4.00
CA GLU A 34 -28.09 -24.05 3.17
C GLU A 34 -28.28 -23.03 2.03
N VAL A 35 -27.32 -22.13 1.83
CA VAL A 35 -27.40 -21.08 0.81
C VAL A 35 -27.60 -21.64 -0.59
N ASP A 36 -28.54 -21.05 -1.36
CA ASP A 36 -28.66 -21.33 -2.79
C ASP A 36 -27.42 -20.78 -3.52
N LEU A 37 -26.49 -21.67 -3.87
CA LEU A 37 -25.25 -21.32 -4.55
C LEU A 37 -25.48 -20.67 -5.92
N LEU A 38 -26.58 -20.98 -6.63
CA LEU A 38 -26.87 -20.35 -7.92
C LEU A 38 -27.18 -18.86 -7.74
N SER A 39 -27.88 -18.49 -6.68
CA SER A 39 -28.16 -17.09 -6.34
C SER A 39 -26.88 -16.27 -6.06
N GLN A 40 -25.80 -16.93 -5.64
CA GLN A 40 -24.52 -16.30 -5.31
C GLN A 40 -23.62 -16.12 -6.54
N ILE A 41 -23.93 -16.79 -7.66
CA ILE A 41 -23.21 -16.61 -8.93
C ILE A 41 -23.83 -15.39 -9.64
N PRO A 42 -23.04 -14.35 -9.98
CA PRO A 42 -23.57 -13.20 -10.72
C PRO A 42 -24.21 -13.65 -12.05
N SER A 43 -25.38 -13.09 -12.40
CA SER A 43 -26.06 -13.39 -13.67
C SER A 43 -25.18 -13.14 -14.92
N SER A 44 -24.23 -12.21 -14.81
CA SER A 44 -23.23 -11.90 -15.85
C SER A 44 -22.04 -12.86 -15.90
N TYR A 45 -21.96 -13.87 -15.04
CA TYR A 45 -20.80 -14.76 -14.92
C TYR A 45 -20.43 -15.41 -16.25
N SER A 46 -21.39 -16.00 -16.96
CA SER A 46 -21.15 -16.69 -18.23
C SER A 46 -20.60 -15.75 -19.30
N THR A 47 -21.20 -14.57 -19.47
CA THR A 47 -20.74 -13.54 -20.42
C THR A 47 -19.31 -13.07 -20.08
N ARG A 48 -19.05 -12.83 -18.80
CA ARG A 48 -17.74 -12.41 -18.30
C ARG A 48 -16.66 -13.49 -18.42
N LEU A 49 -17.03 -14.76 -18.29
CA LEU A 49 -16.14 -15.89 -18.48
C LEU A 49 -15.82 -16.08 -19.96
N ALA A 50 -16.82 -15.95 -20.85
CA ALA A 50 -16.63 -16.03 -22.30
C ALA A 50 -15.66 -14.96 -22.82
N ASP A 51 -15.83 -13.70 -22.41
CA ASP A 51 -14.91 -12.59 -22.74
C ASP A 51 -13.46 -12.86 -22.28
N ARG A 52 -13.29 -13.49 -21.11
CA ARG A 52 -11.95 -13.83 -20.59
C ARG A 52 -11.33 -15.03 -21.27
N LYS A 53 -12.13 -15.94 -21.81
CA LYS A 53 -11.67 -17.07 -22.63
C LYS A 53 -11.22 -16.60 -24.01
N SER A 54 -12.00 -15.74 -24.68
CA SER A 54 -11.68 -15.23 -26.02
C SER A 54 -10.39 -14.40 -26.07
N LYS A 55 -10.09 -13.64 -25.00
CA LYS A 55 -8.83 -12.89 -24.85
C LYS A 55 -7.58 -13.77 -24.72
N ASN A 56 -7.75 -15.05 -24.40
CA ASN A 56 -6.64 -15.99 -24.20
C ASN A 56 -6.23 -16.70 -25.49
N ASP A 57 -7.09 -16.74 -26.53
CA ASP A 57 -6.82 -17.41 -27.81
C ASP A 57 -5.92 -16.60 -28.75
N HIS A 58 -5.63 -15.32 -28.47
CA HIS A 58 -4.83 -14.44 -29.33
C HIS A 58 -3.32 -14.44 -29.02
N LYS A 59 -2.81 -15.38 -28.23
CA LYS A 59 -1.37 -15.48 -27.89
C LYS A 59 -0.80 -16.88 -28.09
N ILE A 60 -0.89 -17.45 -29.30
CA ILE A 60 0.02 -18.52 -29.72
C ILE A 60 0.45 -18.27 -31.18
N GLY A 61 1.56 -17.56 -31.34
CA GLY A 61 2.34 -17.46 -32.58
C GLY A 61 3.83 -17.53 -32.23
N PRO A 62 4.70 -18.07 -33.11
CA PRO A 62 6.05 -18.46 -32.75
C PRO A 62 6.92 -17.25 -32.39
N ILE A 63 7.78 -17.46 -31.40
CA ILE A 63 8.69 -16.47 -30.82
C ILE A 63 9.73 -16.07 -31.87
N SER A 64 9.54 -14.90 -32.48
CA SER A 64 10.62 -14.16 -33.15
C SER A 64 11.05 -13.01 -32.24
N THR A 65 12.36 -12.92 -32.06
CA THR A 65 13.12 -11.97 -31.24
C THR A 65 12.50 -10.57 -31.20
N ARG A 66 11.88 -10.23 -30.07
CA ARG A 66 11.49 -8.85 -29.76
C ARG A 66 12.62 -8.17 -29.01
N GLN A 67 13.21 -7.19 -29.68
CA GLN A 67 13.92 -6.07 -29.06
C GLN A 67 13.07 -5.49 -27.93
N GLU A 68 13.76 -5.07 -26.87
CA GLU A 68 13.19 -4.39 -25.71
C GLU A 68 12.37 -3.18 -26.17
N VAL A 69 11.05 -3.29 -26.07
CA VAL A 69 10.13 -2.16 -26.19
C VAL A 69 9.56 -1.89 -24.80
N ASP A 70 9.66 -0.61 -24.47
CA ASP A 70 9.27 0.07 -23.24
C ASP A 70 8.00 -0.45 -22.54
N SER A 71 8.08 -0.48 -21.21
CA SER A 71 7.21 -1.21 -20.27
C SER A 71 5.92 -0.48 -19.88
N SER A 72 5.40 0.40 -20.73
CA SER A 72 4.38 1.40 -20.36
C SER A 72 2.91 1.02 -20.61
N GLN A 73 2.57 -0.17 -21.11
CA GLN A 73 1.16 -0.55 -21.34
C GLN A 73 0.82 -1.92 -20.76
N ARG A 74 0.41 -1.94 -19.49
CA ARG A 74 -0.27 -3.11 -18.90
C ARG A 74 -1.76 -3.06 -19.27
N PRO A 75 -2.36 -4.15 -19.77
CA PRO A 75 -3.77 -4.19 -20.20
C PRO A 75 -4.80 -3.94 -19.08
N ASP A 76 -4.37 -3.84 -17.82
CA ASP A 76 -5.23 -3.64 -16.65
C ASP A 76 -5.30 -2.18 -16.14
N ASP A 77 -4.83 -1.20 -16.91
CA ASP A 77 -4.75 0.20 -16.48
C ASP A 77 -5.78 1.09 -17.20
N VAL A 78 -6.80 1.61 -16.50
CA VAL A 78 -7.88 2.43 -17.11
C VAL A 78 -7.37 3.64 -17.90
N ARG A 79 -6.13 4.11 -17.64
CA ARG A 79 -5.52 5.22 -18.38
C ARG A 79 -5.40 4.97 -19.88
N HIS A 80 -5.31 3.71 -20.33
CA HIS A 80 -5.27 3.41 -21.76
C HIS A 80 -6.54 3.86 -22.51
N PHE A 81 -7.70 3.88 -21.83
CA PHE A 81 -8.95 4.35 -22.43
C PHE A 81 -9.01 5.87 -22.60
N LEU A 82 -8.02 6.61 -22.08
CA LEU A 82 -7.89 8.05 -22.29
C LEU A 82 -7.22 8.36 -23.63
N GLN A 83 -6.43 7.44 -24.19
CA GLN A 83 -5.73 7.66 -25.46
C GLN A 83 -6.73 7.89 -26.61
N GLY A 84 -6.44 8.86 -27.48
CA GLY A 84 -7.27 9.20 -28.63
C GLY A 84 -8.52 10.02 -28.33
N ASN A 85 -8.81 10.37 -27.06
CA ASN A 85 -9.90 11.30 -26.76
C ASN A 85 -9.41 12.74 -26.95
N GLU A 86 -9.97 13.41 -27.95
CA GLU A 86 -9.59 14.78 -28.34
C GLU A 86 -10.41 15.86 -27.62
N SER A 87 -11.58 15.52 -27.08
CA SER A 87 -12.44 16.44 -26.34
C SER A 87 -12.70 15.96 -24.91
N ALA A 88 -12.89 16.94 -24.02
CA ALA A 88 -13.25 16.72 -22.63
C ALA A 88 -14.51 17.54 -22.32
N THR A 89 -15.48 16.92 -21.66
CA THR A 89 -16.69 17.62 -21.20
C THR A 89 -16.57 17.90 -19.72
N VAL A 90 -16.68 19.17 -19.32
CA VAL A 90 -16.80 19.55 -17.91
C VAL A 90 -18.22 19.25 -17.45
N LEU A 91 -18.38 18.24 -16.61
CA LEU A 91 -19.68 17.83 -16.07
C LEU A 91 -20.03 18.59 -14.79
N PHE A 92 -19.01 18.90 -13.99
CA PHE A 92 -19.12 19.79 -12.82
C PHE A 92 -17.94 20.76 -12.81
N PRO A 93 -18.15 22.03 -12.42
CA PRO A 93 -17.13 23.08 -12.53
C PRO A 93 -15.80 22.70 -11.87
N LEU A 94 -14.70 22.95 -12.57
CA LEU A 94 -13.36 22.82 -12.02
C LEU A 94 -13.06 23.97 -11.07
N SER A 95 -12.52 23.66 -9.89
CA SER A 95 -11.96 24.64 -8.95
C SER A 95 -10.74 25.35 -9.54
N GLU A 96 -10.41 26.53 -9.01
CA GLU A 96 -9.24 27.30 -9.45
C GLU A 96 -7.91 26.52 -9.31
N SER A 97 -7.80 25.72 -8.24
CA SER A 97 -6.64 24.85 -8.00
C SER A 97 -6.47 23.78 -9.08
N VAL A 98 -7.56 23.28 -9.67
CA VAL A 98 -7.52 22.30 -10.75
C VAL A 98 -7.32 23.01 -12.09
N ARG A 99 -7.99 24.14 -12.31
CA ARG A 99 -7.81 24.97 -13.51
C ARG A 99 -6.36 25.42 -13.66
N SER A 100 -5.73 25.93 -12.63
CA SER A 100 -4.32 26.37 -12.68
C SER A 100 -3.33 25.24 -12.97
N LEU A 101 -3.67 23.99 -12.67
CA LEU A 101 -2.84 22.83 -13.02
C LEU A 101 -3.08 22.34 -14.46
N ILE A 102 -4.33 22.39 -14.94
CA ILE A 102 -4.71 21.85 -16.25
C ILE A 102 -4.60 22.90 -17.36
N ALA A 103 -4.86 24.16 -17.07
CA ALA A 103 -4.83 25.26 -18.02
C ALA A 103 -3.41 25.83 -18.17
N SER A 104 -2.81 25.60 -19.33
CA SER A 104 -2.08 26.67 -20.00
C SER A 104 -2.97 27.13 -21.15
N ASP A 105 -3.58 28.30 -21.02
CA ASP A 105 -4.35 29.03 -22.04
C ASP A 105 -5.65 28.36 -22.58
N ASP A 106 -6.78 28.72 -21.95
CA ASP A 106 -8.19 28.87 -22.39
C ASP A 106 -8.80 28.23 -23.68
N ASP A 107 -8.22 27.23 -24.31
CA ASP A 107 -8.89 26.49 -25.41
C ASP A 107 -9.50 25.16 -24.92
N GLU A 108 -10.77 24.85 -25.23
CA GLU A 108 -11.41 23.59 -24.82
C GLU A 108 -10.73 22.34 -25.41
N SER A 109 -10.04 22.50 -26.55
CA SER A 109 -9.17 21.47 -27.13
C SER A 109 -7.89 21.22 -26.30
N SER A 110 -7.50 22.19 -25.47
CA SER A 110 -6.38 22.08 -24.52
C SER A 110 -6.72 21.22 -23.29
N LEU A 111 -7.98 21.20 -22.84
CA LEU A 111 -8.37 20.55 -21.59
C LEU A 111 -8.15 19.03 -21.64
N ALA A 112 -8.59 18.40 -22.73
CA ALA A 112 -8.41 16.96 -22.94
C ALA A 112 -6.92 16.58 -23.08
N HIS A 113 -6.14 17.43 -23.74
CA HIS A 113 -4.71 17.24 -23.90
C HIS A 113 -3.97 17.36 -22.56
N SER A 114 -4.20 18.44 -21.82
CA SER A 114 -3.58 18.69 -20.52
C SER A 114 -3.96 17.66 -19.47
N ALA A 115 -5.24 17.26 -19.40
CA ALA A 115 -5.68 16.21 -18.49
C ALA A 115 -4.96 14.88 -18.78
N ARG A 116 -4.83 14.48 -20.06
CA ARG A 116 -4.08 13.28 -20.44
C ARG A 116 -2.61 13.36 -20.05
N ARG A 117 -1.95 14.47 -20.38
CA ARG A 117 -0.54 14.72 -20.04
C ARG A 117 -0.29 14.60 -18.53
N LEU A 118 -1.15 15.20 -17.71
CA LEU A 118 -1.01 15.14 -16.26
C LEU A 118 -1.32 13.74 -15.70
N VAL A 119 -2.31 13.03 -16.25
CA VAL A 119 -2.59 11.64 -15.89
C VAL A 119 -1.41 10.71 -16.18
N GLU A 120 -0.71 10.92 -17.31
CA GLU A 120 0.49 10.15 -17.67
C GLU A 120 1.64 10.39 -16.68
N GLN A 121 1.79 11.64 -16.21
CA GLN A 121 2.83 12.03 -15.24
C GLN A 121 2.49 11.66 -13.78
N SER A 122 1.21 11.42 -13.48
CA SER A 122 0.75 11.19 -12.12
C SER A 122 1.09 9.79 -11.60
N LYS A 123 1.52 9.71 -10.34
CA LYS A 123 1.78 8.43 -9.64
C LYS A 123 0.44 7.78 -9.26
N ILE A 124 0.31 6.49 -9.54
CA ILE A 124 -0.82 5.68 -9.02
C ILE A 124 -0.68 5.57 -7.50
N ILE A 125 -1.71 6.01 -6.76
CA ILE A 125 -1.80 5.81 -5.30
C ILE A 125 -2.71 4.64 -4.93
N TRP A 126 -3.69 4.31 -5.78
CA TRP A 126 -4.53 3.14 -5.57
C TRP A 126 -5.05 2.57 -6.90
N LYS A 127 -5.17 1.24 -6.98
CA LYS A 127 -5.83 0.53 -8.07
C LYS A 127 -6.43 -0.79 -7.58
N PRO A 128 -7.52 -1.28 -8.18
CA PRO A 128 -8.12 -2.54 -7.78
C PRO A 128 -7.19 -3.71 -8.10
N LYS A 129 -7.24 -4.75 -7.25
CA LYS A 129 -6.52 -6.02 -7.51
C LYS A 129 -7.02 -6.72 -8.79
N PHE A 130 -8.29 -6.49 -9.17
CA PHE A 130 -8.90 -7.08 -10.36
C PHE A 130 -9.79 -6.08 -11.11
N GLY A 131 -9.66 -6.04 -12.43
CA GLY A 131 -10.46 -5.20 -13.32
C GLY A 131 -9.89 -3.80 -13.56
N THR A 132 -10.44 -3.10 -14.54
CA THR A 132 -9.93 -1.82 -15.07
C THR A 132 -10.92 -0.67 -14.88
N HIS A 133 -11.85 -0.81 -13.93
CA HIS A 133 -12.97 0.12 -13.80
C HIS A 133 -12.62 1.40 -13.05
N LYS A 134 -11.53 1.41 -12.27
CA LYS A 134 -11.23 2.51 -11.34
C LYS A 134 -9.75 2.57 -11.01
N ILE A 135 -9.16 3.76 -10.93
CA ILE A 135 -7.86 4.00 -10.28
C ILE A 135 -7.88 5.33 -9.54
N VAL A 136 -6.95 5.53 -8.61
CA VAL A 136 -6.70 6.82 -7.98
C VAL A 136 -5.23 7.19 -8.17
N LEU A 137 -5.00 8.42 -8.60
CA LEU A 137 -3.72 9.01 -8.90
C LEU A 137 -3.45 10.17 -7.93
N LYS A 138 -2.18 10.36 -7.55
CA LYS A 138 -1.71 11.61 -6.94
C LYS A 138 -1.51 12.61 -8.05
N PHE A 139 -2.45 13.54 -8.20
CA PHE A 139 -2.47 14.54 -9.26
C PHE A 139 -1.56 15.73 -8.93
N SER A 140 -1.56 16.16 -7.67
CA SER A 140 -0.64 17.16 -7.12
C SER A 140 -0.38 16.86 -5.63
N PRO A 141 0.42 17.67 -4.90
CA PRO A 141 0.59 17.50 -3.45
C PRO A 141 -0.73 17.53 -2.64
N SER A 142 -1.74 18.26 -3.12
CA SER A 142 -3.02 18.47 -2.44
C SER A 142 -4.25 17.97 -3.21
N ILE A 143 -4.06 17.35 -4.38
CA ILE A 143 -5.17 16.87 -5.24
C ILE A 143 -4.97 15.40 -5.61
N ALA A 144 -6.03 14.62 -5.42
CA ALA A 144 -6.18 13.27 -5.89
C ALA A 144 -7.10 13.28 -7.11
N LEU A 145 -6.76 12.45 -8.09
CA LEU A 145 -7.58 12.24 -9.28
C LEU A 145 -8.05 10.79 -9.29
N LYS A 146 -9.35 10.60 -9.24
CA LYS A 146 -9.97 9.28 -9.37
C LYS A 146 -10.54 9.13 -10.78
N ILE A 147 -10.09 8.09 -11.49
CA ILE A 147 -10.53 7.79 -12.85
C ILE A 147 -11.47 6.59 -12.79
N ILE A 148 -12.68 6.74 -13.31
CA ILE A 148 -13.72 5.71 -13.34
C ILE A 148 -14.15 5.43 -14.78
N LEU A 149 -14.19 4.17 -15.19
CA LEU A 149 -14.63 3.74 -16.52
C LEU A 149 -16.14 3.49 -16.52
N ASN A 150 -16.85 4.01 -17.52
CA ASN A 150 -18.29 3.81 -17.75
C ASN A 150 -19.11 4.05 -16.46
N MET A 151 -19.00 5.24 -15.90
CA MET A 151 -19.76 5.63 -14.71
C MET A 151 -21.23 5.88 -15.08
N ASP A 152 -22.16 5.25 -14.35
CA ASP A 152 -23.61 5.31 -14.64
C ASP A 152 -24.33 6.47 -13.93
N ASP A 153 -23.78 6.97 -12.82
CA ASP A 153 -24.35 8.07 -12.03
C ASP A 153 -23.26 8.94 -11.35
N PHE A 154 -23.66 10.09 -10.81
CA PHE A 154 -22.75 11.07 -10.19
C PHE A 154 -22.78 11.07 -8.66
N THR A 155 -23.39 10.05 -8.03
CA THR A 155 -23.70 10.06 -6.59
C THR A 155 -22.48 10.31 -5.72
N GLU A 156 -21.32 9.71 -6.04
CA GLU A 156 -20.10 9.94 -5.27
C GLU A 156 -19.71 11.43 -5.29
N TYR A 157 -19.72 12.06 -6.47
CA TYR A 157 -19.36 13.47 -6.60
C TYR A 157 -20.37 14.39 -5.92
N THR A 158 -21.66 14.18 -6.18
CA THR A 158 -22.72 15.05 -5.64
C THR A 158 -22.89 14.86 -4.13
N ALA A 159 -22.61 13.67 -3.58
CA ALA A 159 -22.58 13.46 -2.14
C ALA A 159 -21.43 14.25 -1.47
N LEU A 160 -20.25 14.32 -2.09
CA LEU A 160 -19.15 15.14 -1.57
C LEU A 160 -19.51 16.63 -1.60
N GLN A 161 -20.18 17.12 -2.65
CA GLN A 161 -20.68 18.50 -2.71
C GLN A 161 -21.71 18.77 -1.62
N TYR A 162 -22.68 17.86 -1.47
CA TYR A 162 -23.71 17.99 -0.45
C TYR A 162 -23.13 18.02 0.96
N LEU A 163 -22.14 17.17 1.25
CA LEU A 163 -21.42 17.15 2.52
C LEU A 163 -20.62 18.43 2.74
N GLU A 164 -19.92 18.95 1.73
CA GLU A 164 -19.20 20.22 1.82
C GLU A 164 -20.13 21.39 2.14
N GLU A 165 -21.30 21.46 1.50
CA GLU A 165 -22.29 22.51 1.73
C GLU A 165 -22.97 22.43 3.10
N HIS A 166 -23.42 21.24 3.49
CA HIS A 166 -24.30 21.08 4.65
C HIS A 166 -23.56 20.71 5.94
N LYS A 167 -22.40 20.06 5.81
CA LYS A 167 -21.60 19.54 6.92
C LYS A 167 -20.09 19.69 6.60
N PRO A 168 -19.58 20.92 6.42
CA PRO A 168 -18.17 21.15 6.10
C PRO A 168 -17.22 20.62 7.18
N ASN A 169 -17.67 20.35 8.39
CA ASN A 169 -16.82 19.75 9.42
C ASN A 169 -16.68 18.22 9.30
N ILE A 170 -17.46 17.57 8.42
CA ILE A 170 -17.30 16.13 8.16
C ILE A 170 -16.02 15.90 7.35
N PRO A 171 -15.20 14.93 7.77
CA PRO A 171 -13.94 14.60 7.13
C PRO A 171 -14.09 13.81 5.83
N SER A 172 -14.55 14.46 4.77
CA SER A 172 -14.60 13.88 3.42
C SER A 172 -13.74 14.67 2.44
N PRO A 173 -13.19 14.04 1.38
CA PRO A 173 -12.54 14.78 0.31
C PRO A 173 -13.44 15.90 -0.22
N ARG A 174 -12.89 17.08 -0.49
CA ARG A 174 -13.65 18.15 -1.15
C ARG A 174 -13.66 17.90 -2.65
N PRO A 175 -14.83 17.99 -3.32
CA PRO A 175 -14.92 17.86 -4.76
C PRO A 175 -14.31 19.10 -5.43
N LEU A 176 -13.35 18.90 -6.33
CA LEU A 176 -12.63 19.97 -7.01
C LEU A 176 -12.97 20.08 -8.51
N GLY A 177 -13.90 19.25 -8.99
CA GLY A 177 -14.35 19.21 -10.37
C GLY A 177 -14.54 17.79 -10.91
N LEU A 178 -15.35 17.66 -11.97
CA LEU A 178 -15.58 16.40 -12.67
C LEU A 178 -15.54 16.66 -14.18
N ILE A 179 -14.68 15.91 -14.89
CA ILE A 179 -14.65 15.93 -16.35
C ILE A 179 -14.84 14.53 -16.93
N ARG A 180 -15.37 14.46 -18.14
CA ARG A 180 -15.51 13.23 -18.93
C ARG A 180 -14.62 13.29 -20.15
N LEU A 181 -13.79 12.26 -20.34
CA LEU A 181 -13.00 12.02 -21.55
C LEU A 181 -13.40 10.64 -22.11
N GLY A 182 -14.22 10.64 -23.16
CA GLY A 182 -14.77 9.42 -23.76
C GLY A 182 -15.56 8.58 -22.77
N LYS A 183 -15.01 7.42 -22.39
CA LYS A 183 -15.58 6.47 -21.42
C LYS A 183 -15.08 6.69 -19.98
N CYS A 184 -14.10 7.56 -19.79
CA CYS A 184 -13.48 7.81 -18.50
C CYS A 184 -14.07 9.07 -17.85
N PHE A 185 -14.34 8.96 -16.56
CA PHE A 185 -14.77 10.05 -15.69
C PHE A 185 -13.65 10.34 -14.71
N LEU A 186 -13.23 11.60 -14.67
CA LEU A 186 -12.10 12.09 -13.90
C LEU A 186 -12.65 12.96 -12.77
N ILE A 187 -12.64 12.41 -11.56
CA ILE A 187 -13.05 13.09 -10.33
C ILE A 187 -11.83 13.71 -9.66
N PHE A 188 -11.77 15.03 -9.61
CA PHE A 188 -10.76 15.76 -8.86
C PHE A 188 -11.26 15.99 -7.44
N MET A 189 -10.42 15.71 -6.45
CA MET A 189 -10.76 15.91 -5.05
C MET A 189 -9.52 16.20 -4.21
N THR A 190 -9.68 16.76 -3.02
CA THR A 190 -8.54 17.02 -2.12
C THR A 190 -7.82 15.72 -1.75
N PHE A 191 -6.49 15.74 -1.80
CA PHE A 191 -5.61 14.66 -1.34
C PHE A 191 -5.01 15.01 0.01
N VAL A 192 -4.88 14.02 0.88
CA VAL A 192 -4.32 14.22 2.21
C VAL A 192 -3.15 13.29 2.51
N PRO A 193 -1.91 13.81 2.62
CA PRO A 193 -0.71 13.00 2.76
C PRO A 193 -0.35 12.69 4.23
N VAL A 194 -1.06 11.75 4.86
CA VAL A 194 -0.79 11.33 6.27
C VAL A 194 0.62 10.74 6.45
N GLN A 195 1.13 10.01 5.45
CA GLN A 195 2.47 9.41 5.49
C GLN A 195 3.60 10.43 5.72
N ALA A 196 3.49 11.63 5.13
CA ALA A 196 4.52 12.66 5.26
C ALA A 196 4.58 13.20 6.70
N GLN A 197 3.42 13.45 7.30
CA GLN A 197 3.34 13.89 8.70
C GLN A 197 3.90 12.85 9.66
N LEU A 198 3.55 11.57 9.46
CA LEU A 198 4.14 10.49 10.25
C LEU A 198 5.66 10.43 10.08
N ASN A 199 6.18 10.68 8.87
CA ASN A 199 7.62 10.71 8.66
C ASN A 199 8.29 11.83 9.45
N ASP A 200 7.75 13.04 9.40
CA ASP A 200 8.30 14.18 10.13
C ASP A 200 8.26 13.94 11.65
N ILE A 201 7.16 13.38 12.17
CA ILE A 201 7.03 13.00 13.58
C ILE A 201 8.08 11.96 13.97
N PHE A 202 8.29 10.93 13.16
CA PHE A 202 9.27 9.88 13.49
C PHE A 202 10.71 10.34 13.31
N VAL A 203 10.99 11.29 12.41
CA VAL A 203 12.31 11.94 12.32
C VAL A 203 12.61 12.70 13.61
N ASP A 204 11.64 13.49 14.09
CA ASP A 204 11.77 14.22 15.35
C ASP A 204 11.90 13.27 16.55
N LEU A 205 11.05 12.25 16.65
CA LEU A 205 11.09 11.22 17.68
C LEU A 205 12.47 10.53 17.76
N ARG A 206 13.04 10.20 16.61
CA ARG A 206 14.35 9.51 16.50
C ARG A 206 15.53 10.44 16.70
N SER A 207 15.31 11.75 16.85
CA SER A 207 16.34 12.73 17.23
C SER A 207 16.68 12.66 18.73
N LEU A 208 15.83 12.01 19.54
CA LEU A 208 16.09 11.77 20.96
C LEU A 208 17.40 11.00 21.14
N THR A 209 18.31 11.58 21.91
CA THR A 209 19.61 10.96 22.23
C THR A 209 19.45 10.06 23.43
N ARG A 210 19.89 8.80 23.30
CA ARG A 210 19.94 7.86 24.42
C ARG A 210 21.00 8.33 25.43
N PRO A 211 20.66 8.55 26.72
CA PRO A 211 21.66 8.82 27.74
C PRO A 211 22.61 7.63 27.92
N ASP A 212 23.88 7.88 28.22
CA ASP A 212 24.91 6.83 28.32
C ASP A 212 24.62 5.80 29.43
N GLU A 213 23.92 6.21 30.48
CA GLU A 213 23.53 5.36 31.61
C GLU A 213 22.23 4.58 31.37
N THR A 214 21.58 4.76 30.21
CA THR A 214 20.32 4.10 29.87
C THR A 214 20.58 2.88 28.97
N PRO A 215 20.26 1.64 29.43
CA PRO A 215 20.34 0.46 28.57
C PRO A 215 19.31 0.54 27.44
N LEU A 216 19.48 -0.32 26.43
CA LEU A 216 18.48 -0.50 25.38
C LEU A 216 17.18 -1.06 25.93
N GLY A 217 16.09 -0.74 25.26
CA GLY A 217 14.74 -1.05 25.69
C GLY A 217 14.03 0.12 26.36
N GLY A 218 13.10 -0.20 27.26
CA GLY A 218 12.32 0.80 28.00
C GLY A 218 13.19 1.77 28.81
N VAL A 219 12.73 3.02 28.93
CA VAL A 219 13.52 4.14 29.50
C VAL A 219 13.65 4.10 31.01
N ALA A 220 12.90 3.23 31.69
CA ALA A 220 12.99 3.03 33.14
C ALA A 220 13.63 1.69 33.49
N GLY A 221 14.38 1.08 32.56
CA GLY A 221 15.12 -0.16 32.79
C GLY A 221 14.28 -1.43 32.61
N GLU A 222 13.13 -1.35 31.92
CA GLU A 222 12.27 -2.50 31.61
C GLU A 222 12.92 -3.48 30.62
N GLY A 223 14.05 -3.10 30.02
CA GLY A 223 14.79 -3.90 29.07
C GLY A 223 14.15 -3.97 27.69
N CYS A 224 14.79 -4.70 26.77
CA CYS A 224 14.30 -4.84 25.40
C CYS A 224 13.09 -5.78 25.37
N GLN A 225 12.08 -5.39 24.59
CA GLN A 225 10.89 -6.19 24.34
C GLN A 225 10.79 -6.57 22.86
N ASP A 226 10.47 -7.83 22.57
CA ASP A 226 10.25 -8.32 21.22
C ASP A 226 8.91 -9.06 21.16
N LEU A 227 7.86 -8.33 20.75
CA LEU A 227 6.55 -8.92 20.47
C LEU A 227 6.62 -9.71 19.17
N ARG A 228 6.63 -11.04 19.26
CA ARG A 228 6.33 -11.92 18.12
C ARG A 228 4.95 -12.56 18.25
N ARG A 229 4.84 -13.89 18.31
CA ARG A 229 3.61 -14.56 18.82
C ARG A 229 3.40 -14.27 20.31
N HIS A 230 4.50 -14.21 21.06
CA HIS A 230 4.54 -13.85 22.47
C HIS A 230 5.59 -12.77 22.70
N VAL A 231 5.43 -11.98 23.78
CA VAL A 231 6.40 -10.96 24.15
C VAL A 231 7.59 -11.62 24.84
N ARG A 232 8.78 -11.52 24.24
CA ARG A 232 10.05 -11.81 24.91
C ARG A 232 10.58 -10.53 25.55
N ARG A 233 11.18 -10.66 26.73
CA ARG A 233 11.86 -9.56 27.44
C ARG A 233 13.27 -9.96 27.83
N THR A 234 14.19 -9.01 27.84
CA THR A 234 15.52 -9.22 28.40
C THR A 234 15.41 -9.36 29.92
N ARG A 235 16.33 -10.13 30.51
CA ARG A 235 16.46 -10.26 31.98
C ARG A 235 17.53 -9.33 32.52
N ASP A 236 18.61 -9.20 31.74
CA ASP A 236 19.76 -8.37 32.05
C ASP A 236 19.79 -7.16 31.11
N PRO A 237 20.39 -6.03 31.53
CA PRO A 237 20.57 -4.86 30.69
C PRO A 237 21.36 -5.17 29.41
N ILE A 238 20.89 -4.66 28.28
CA ILE A 238 21.58 -4.70 26.98
C ILE A 238 22.08 -3.29 26.69
N TRP A 239 23.36 -3.11 26.35
CA TRP A 239 23.97 -1.80 26.15
C TRP A 239 24.30 -1.51 24.69
N THR A 240 24.55 -2.56 23.92
CA THR A 240 25.05 -2.48 22.55
C THR A 240 24.15 -3.18 21.54
N THR A 241 24.24 -2.78 20.28
CA THR A 241 23.59 -3.48 19.17
C THR A 241 24.05 -4.93 19.04
N GLU A 242 25.28 -5.26 19.40
CA GLU A 242 25.80 -6.64 19.36
C GLU A 242 25.12 -7.53 20.40
N GLU A 243 25.00 -7.06 21.64
CA GLU A 243 24.24 -7.75 22.68
C GLU A 243 22.76 -7.89 22.30
N PHE A 244 22.18 -6.86 21.67
CA PHE A 244 20.82 -6.93 21.17
C PHE A 244 20.65 -8.00 20.06
N ASP A 245 21.54 -8.03 19.07
CA ASP A 245 21.54 -9.04 18.00
C ASP A 245 21.70 -10.46 18.58
N ASN A 246 22.62 -10.64 19.53
CA ASN A 246 22.77 -11.89 20.29
C ASN A 246 21.48 -12.31 20.98
N TRP A 247 20.78 -11.38 21.63
CA TRP A 247 19.51 -11.66 22.29
C TRP A 247 18.36 -11.96 21.31
N GLN A 248 18.31 -11.30 20.15
CA GLN A 248 17.30 -11.61 19.12
C GLN A 248 17.39 -13.07 18.68
N PHE A 249 18.62 -13.56 18.47
CA PHE A 249 18.90 -14.94 18.05
C PHE A 249 18.97 -15.96 19.19
N SER A 250 18.81 -15.55 20.46
CA SER A 250 18.95 -16.44 21.62
C SER A 250 17.72 -17.30 21.95
N ASN A 251 16.70 -17.35 21.07
CA ASN A 251 15.50 -18.13 21.35
C ASN A 251 15.85 -19.63 21.39
N PRO A 252 15.79 -20.31 22.56
CA PRO A 252 16.33 -21.65 22.73
C PRO A 252 15.60 -22.73 21.93
N HIS A 253 14.40 -22.42 21.42
CA HIS A 253 13.60 -23.35 20.64
C HIS A 253 13.91 -23.31 19.13
N PHE A 254 14.71 -22.34 18.66
CA PHE A 254 14.94 -22.11 17.23
C PHE A 254 16.38 -21.73 16.90
N GLY A 255 16.85 -22.08 15.71
CA GLY A 255 18.16 -21.68 15.19
C GLY A 255 19.33 -22.51 15.73
N SER A 256 19.88 -23.38 14.89
CA SER A 256 21.17 -24.02 15.21
C SER A 256 22.32 -23.00 15.14
N PRO A 257 23.46 -23.25 15.81
CA PRO A 257 24.63 -22.37 15.73
C PRO A 257 25.05 -22.05 14.29
N ILE A 258 25.00 -23.03 13.38
CA ILE A 258 25.33 -22.84 11.96
C ILE A 258 24.30 -21.95 11.25
N TYR A 259 23.01 -22.10 11.55
CA TYR A 259 21.97 -21.26 10.96
C TYR A 259 22.10 -19.81 11.42
N ILE A 260 22.29 -19.57 12.72
CA ILE A 260 22.51 -18.23 13.29
C ILE A 260 23.78 -17.59 12.70
N GLU A 261 24.88 -18.34 12.63
CA GLU A 261 26.13 -17.87 12.00
C GLU A 261 25.93 -17.53 10.52
N THR A 262 25.12 -18.32 9.80
CA THR A 262 24.78 -18.03 8.39
C THR A 262 24.00 -16.71 8.28
N LEU A 263 22.99 -16.48 9.12
CA LEU A 263 22.24 -15.21 9.13
C LEU A 263 23.14 -14.02 9.48
N ARG A 264 24.08 -14.19 10.42
CA ARG A 264 25.04 -13.15 10.79
C ARG A 264 25.98 -12.79 9.65
N ARG A 265 26.49 -13.77 8.90
CA ARG A 265 27.33 -13.53 7.71
C ARG A 265 26.61 -12.81 6.59
N LEU A 266 25.29 -12.96 6.51
CA LEU A 266 24.45 -12.23 5.56
C LEU A 266 24.01 -10.85 6.08
N SER A 267 24.26 -10.56 7.36
CA SER A 267 23.87 -9.30 7.99
C SER A 267 24.80 -8.16 7.57
N PRO A 268 24.27 -6.96 7.30
CA PRO A 268 25.11 -5.78 7.17
C PRO A 268 25.79 -5.49 8.52
N PRO A 269 26.88 -4.69 8.52
CA PRO A 269 27.51 -4.23 9.75
C PRO A 269 26.49 -3.65 10.73
N LEU A 270 26.62 -4.01 12.01
CA LEU A 270 25.72 -3.51 13.05
C LEU A 270 25.91 -2.01 13.24
N SER A 271 24.82 -1.25 13.10
CA SER A 271 24.83 0.17 13.43
C SER A 271 25.07 0.35 14.93
N ARG A 272 25.90 1.33 15.29
CA ARG A 272 26.09 1.76 16.69
C ARG A 272 25.06 2.81 17.11
N LYS A 273 24.24 3.28 16.17
CA LYS A 273 23.23 4.30 16.44
C LYS A 273 21.99 3.66 17.06
N HIS A 274 21.63 4.19 18.21
CA HIS A 274 20.39 3.86 18.91
C HIS A 274 19.46 5.07 18.84
N VAL A 275 18.19 4.81 18.66
CA VAL A 275 17.14 5.83 18.51
C VAL A 275 15.95 5.44 19.35
N PHE A 276 15.15 6.43 19.72
CA PHE A 276 13.88 6.17 20.36
C PHE A 276 12.88 5.66 19.30
N SER A 277 12.25 4.53 19.59
CA SER A 277 11.34 3.83 18.68
C SER A 277 10.01 3.54 19.37
N HIS A 278 8.94 3.57 18.59
CA HIS A 278 7.59 3.15 18.98
C HIS A 278 7.46 1.62 18.96
N ASN A 279 8.06 0.97 17.95
CA ASN A 279 8.06 -0.49 17.70
C ASN A 279 6.70 -1.17 17.47
N ASP A 280 5.60 -0.41 17.48
CA ASP A 280 4.24 -0.94 17.21
C ASP A 280 3.38 0.04 16.40
N LEU A 281 3.99 0.70 15.39
CA LEU A 281 3.25 1.62 14.54
C LEU A 281 2.36 0.83 13.56
N ARG A 282 1.05 1.01 13.70
CA ARG A 282 0.00 0.44 12.85
C ARG A 282 -1.18 1.41 12.75
N PRO A 283 -2.09 1.28 11.77
CA PRO A 283 -3.21 2.21 11.59
C PRO A 283 -4.04 2.42 12.86
N GLU A 284 -4.23 1.38 13.66
CA GLU A 284 -5.00 1.39 14.90
C GLU A 284 -4.38 2.26 16.01
N ASN A 285 -3.07 2.50 15.92
CA ASN A 285 -2.30 3.28 16.90
C ASN A 285 -2.10 4.74 16.46
N ILE A 286 -2.78 5.17 15.39
CA ILE A 286 -2.68 6.53 14.83
C ILE A 286 -4.04 7.21 14.98
N ILE A 287 -4.09 8.26 15.79
CA ILE A 287 -5.25 9.13 15.89
C ILE A 287 -5.07 10.23 14.86
N VAL A 288 -6.05 10.36 13.97
CA VAL A 288 -6.12 11.47 13.02
C VAL A 288 -7.27 12.40 13.38
N LYS A 289 -7.04 13.69 13.19
CA LYS A 289 -8.06 14.74 13.28
C LYS A 289 -8.15 15.40 11.93
N LEU A 290 -9.36 15.69 11.47
CA LEU A 290 -9.55 16.48 10.28
C LEU A 290 -10.07 17.86 10.67
N GLU A 291 -9.36 18.89 10.23
CA GLU A 291 -9.73 20.30 10.40
C GLU A 291 -9.65 20.98 9.04
N GLU A 292 -10.69 21.74 8.68
CA GLU A 292 -10.73 22.54 7.45
C GLU A 292 -10.43 21.73 6.16
N GLY A 293 -10.80 20.45 6.13
CA GLY A 293 -10.55 19.56 4.98
C GLY A 293 -9.12 19.01 4.90
N GLN A 294 -8.27 19.31 5.88
CA GLN A 294 -6.94 18.74 6.05
C GLN A 294 -6.97 17.68 7.17
N CYS A 295 -6.27 16.57 6.97
CA CYS A 295 -6.11 15.51 7.97
C CYS A 295 -4.75 15.68 8.62
N PHE A 296 -4.74 15.70 9.94
CA PHE A 296 -3.57 15.84 10.77
C PHE A 296 -3.43 14.63 11.67
N VAL A 297 -2.20 14.16 11.87
CA VAL A 297 -1.90 13.22 12.94
C VAL A 297 -2.08 13.95 14.26
N ALA A 298 -3.13 13.59 15.00
CA ALA A 298 -3.47 14.19 16.29
C ALA A 298 -2.82 13.46 17.47
N GLY A 299 -2.41 12.20 17.26
CA GLY A 299 -1.68 11.45 18.27
C GLY A 299 -1.18 10.11 17.75
N ILE A 300 -0.09 9.65 18.37
CA ILE A 300 0.40 8.27 18.29
C ILE A 300 0.20 7.68 19.69
N ILE A 301 -0.42 6.51 19.75
CA ILE A 301 -0.81 5.84 21.01
C ILE A 301 -0.24 4.42 21.08
N ASP A 302 -0.39 3.77 22.24
CA ASP A 302 0.07 2.39 22.51
C ASP A 302 1.62 2.23 22.49
N TRP A 303 2.27 2.96 23.41
CA TRP A 303 3.74 3.04 23.54
C TRP A 303 4.37 1.88 24.32
N GLN A 304 3.65 0.78 24.57
CA GLN A 304 4.08 -0.29 25.49
C GLN A 304 5.37 -1.02 25.08
N TYR A 305 5.74 -0.96 23.78
CA TYR A 305 6.97 -1.56 23.24
C TYR A 305 8.05 -0.53 22.89
N SER A 306 7.82 0.72 23.28
CA SER A 306 8.73 1.83 22.98
C SER A 306 10.01 1.78 23.80
N GLY A 307 11.01 2.53 23.35
CA GLY A 307 12.30 2.61 24.03
C GLY A 307 13.45 2.90 23.08
N PHE A 308 14.68 2.81 23.59
CA PHE A 308 15.89 2.96 22.77
C PHE A 308 16.31 1.62 22.16
N TYR A 309 16.36 1.55 20.83
CA TYR A 309 16.73 0.35 20.08
C TYR A 309 17.72 0.68 18.97
N PRO A 310 18.42 -0.32 18.39
CA PRO A 310 19.20 -0.11 17.18
C PRO A 310 18.31 0.44 16.07
N GLU A 311 18.80 1.41 15.31
CA GLU A 311 17.97 2.19 14.40
C GLU A 311 17.20 1.36 13.35
N TYR A 312 17.73 0.19 12.98
CA TYR A 312 17.10 -0.71 12.03
C TYR A 312 15.91 -1.49 12.59
N TYR A 313 15.80 -1.61 13.92
CA TYR A 313 14.89 -2.57 14.54
C TYR A 313 13.43 -2.23 14.25
N GLU A 314 13.07 -0.95 14.33
CA GLU A 314 11.71 -0.50 14.04
C GLU A 314 11.28 -0.78 12.59
N SER A 315 12.23 -0.81 11.65
CA SER A 315 11.96 -1.24 10.27
C SER A 315 11.61 -2.70 10.13
N THR A 316 12.05 -3.54 11.07
CA THR A 316 11.57 -4.94 11.14
C THR A 316 10.20 -5.00 11.78
N LYS A 317 9.98 -4.21 12.86
CA LYS A 317 8.74 -4.26 13.65
C LYS A 317 7.52 -3.69 12.97
N VAL A 318 7.65 -2.63 12.20
CA VAL A 318 6.53 -2.01 11.46
C VAL A 318 5.89 -2.95 10.43
N MET A 319 6.59 -4.04 10.09
CA MET A 319 6.14 -5.07 9.16
C MET A 319 5.56 -6.31 9.87
N ASN A 320 5.51 -6.33 11.21
CA ASN A 320 4.87 -7.41 11.96
C ASN A 320 3.37 -7.40 11.66
N GLY A 321 2.90 -8.39 10.92
CA GLY A 321 1.52 -8.47 10.44
C GLY A 321 1.41 -8.53 8.93
N LEU A 322 2.45 -8.17 8.18
CA LEU A 322 2.46 -8.32 6.72
C LEU A 322 2.49 -9.82 6.37
N SER A 323 1.32 -10.37 6.05
CA SER A 323 1.17 -11.74 5.59
C SER A 323 1.34 -11.85 4.06
N THR A 324 1.54 -13.06 3.56
CA THR A 324 1.63 -13.31 2.11
C THR A 324 0.32 -13.08 1.36
N ASN A 325 -0.81 -13.02 2.08
CA ASN A 325 -2.15 -12.78 1.57
C ASN A 325 -2.74 -11.46 2.08
N GLU A 326 -1.89 -10.52 2.50
CA GLU A 326 -2.32 -9.20 2.97
C GLU A 326 -3.05 -8.41 1.87
N ASP A 327 -4.15 -7.78 2.27
CA ASP A 327 -5.02 -6.98 1.41
C ASP A 327 -4.92 -5.47 1.70
N SER A 328 -4.42 -5.08 2.88
CA SER A 328 -4.14 -3.71 3.28
C SER A 328 -2.93 -3.14 2.55
N ASP A 329 -3.08 -1.94 2.00
CA ASP A 329 -2.00 -1.17 1.37
C ASP A 329 -1.19 -0.33 2.38
N TRP A 330 -1.55 -0.37 3.68
CA TRP A 330 -0.82 0.32 4.76
C TRP A 330 0.70 0.15 4.68
N TYR A 331 1.15 -1.08 4.42
CA TYR A 331 2.57 -1.45 4.33
C TYR A 331 3.31 -0.76 3.17
N LEU A 332 2.60 -0.13 2.23
CA LEU A 332 3.16 0.69 1.16
C LEU A 332 3.29 2.17 1.55
N PHE A 333 2.69 2.57 2.67
CA PHE A 333 2.63 3.94 3.18
C PHE A 333 3.34 4.10 4.52
N ILE A 334 4.23 3.17 4.88
CA ILE A 334 5.09 3.28 6.07
C ILE A 334 5.96 4.55 5.98
N PRO A 335 6.15 5.31 7.08
CA PRO A 335 7.00 6.48 7.08
C PRO A 335 8.41 6.15 6.62
N GLU A 336 9.02 7.00 5.80
CA GLU A 336 10.29 6.72 5.13
C GLU A 336 11.40 6.38 6.14
N VAL A 337 11.51 7.14 7.22
CA VAL A 337 12.54 7.00 8.27
C VAL A 337 12.52 5.66 9.01
N ILE A 338 11.38 4.96 9.03
CA ILE A 338 11.26 3.60 9.60
C ILE A 338 11.00 2.54 8.54
N SER A 339 10.99 2.90 7.26
CA SER A 339 10.67 1.96 6.18
C SER A 339 11.66 0.80 6.11
N PRO A 340 11.21 -0.43 5.85
CA PRO A 340 12.11 -1.55 5.56
C PRO A 340 13.00 -1.29 4.34
N LEU A 341 12.67 -0.34 3.46
CA LEU A 341 13.56 0.02 2.34
C LEU A 341 14.89 0.64 2.80
N GLN A 342 14.91 1.33 3.94
CA GLN A 342 16.17 1.84 4.51
C GLN A 342 17.03 0.72 5.10
N ASN A 343 16.39 -0.35 5.59
CA ASN A 343 17.01 -1.45 6.33
C ASN A 343 16.66 -2.82 5.72
N ALA A 344 16.66 -2.92 4.39
CA ALA A 344 16.05 -4.05 3.67
C ALA A 344 16.69 -5.40 3.99
N GLN A 345 18.02 -5.44 4.11
CA GLN A 345 18.74 -6.66 4.48
C GLN A 345 18.39 -7.11 5.90
N LYS A 346 18.32 -6.19 6.87
CA LYS A 346 17.93 -6.50 8.24
C LYS A 346 16.49 -6.99 8.32
N TRP A 347 15.56 -6.36 7.61
CA TRP A 347 14.18 -6.85 7.51
C TRP A 347 14.09 -8.25 6.88
N LEU A 348 14.81 -8.52 5.79
CA LEU A 348 14.80 -9.84 5.14
C LEU A 348 15.35 -10.94 6.06
N LEU A 349 16.42 -10.67 6.80
CA LEU A 349 16.98 -11.61 7.78
C LEU A 349 16.01 -11.85 8.94
N ASP A 350 15.38 -10.78 9.43
CA ASP A 350 14.34 -10.85 10.45
C ASP A 350 13.14 -11.68 9.97
N ALA A 351 12.70 -11.50 8.73
CA ALA A 351 11.61 -12.27 8.12
C ALA A 351 11.95 -13.76 7.93
N LEU A 352 13.23 -14.11 7.70
CA LEU A 352 13.69 -15.50 7.68
C LEU A 352 13.70 -16.09 9.09
N TRP A 353 14.23 -15.34 10.07
CA TRP A 353 14.27 -15.75 11.47
C TRP A 353 12.87 -15.95 12.06
N TRP A 354 11.99 -14.98 11.87
CA TRP A 354 10.62 -14.97 12.39
C TRP A 354 9.82 -16.21 11.99
N LYS A 355 9.92 -16.66 10.73
CA LYS A 355 9.16 -17.83 10.24
C LYS A 355 9.39 -19.10 11.06
N HIS A 356 10.54 -19.18 11.72
CA HIS A 356 10.85 -20.30 12.59
C HIS A 356 10.37 -20.07 14.01
N VAL A 357 10.30 -18.81 14.46
CA VAL A 357 9.88 -18.44 15.83
C VAL A 357 8.35 -18.43 16.00
N GLU A 358 7.58 -18.68 14.93
CA GLU A 358 6.10 -18.74 14.94
C GLU A 358 5.52 -19.79 15.90
#